data_AF-A0A4X2KK00-F1
#
_entry.id   AF-A0A4X2KK00-F1
#
_cell.length_a   1.000
_cell.length_b   1.000
_cell.length_c   1.000
_cell.angle_alpha   90.00
_cell.angle_beta   90.00
_cell.angle_gamma   90.00
#
_symmetry.space_group_name_H-M   'P 1'
#
loop_
_entity.id
_entity.type
_entity.pdbx_description
1 polymer ?
#
loop_
_entity_poly.entity_id
_entity_poly.type
_entity_poly.pdbx_seq_one_letter_code
_entity_poly.pdbx_strand_id
1 'polypeptide(L)' 'MKEMFILLEKSLLGAPIQFKWQKAQGNYIAVTGLCVAMDWDVDGDTLAVIAEKSTCIYLWDANTNKTSQLDSGMR' A
#
# COMPACT_ATOMS: atom_id res chain seq x y z
N MET A 1 -18.81 2.31 -17.39
CA MET A 1 -17.42 2.59 -17.82
C MET A 1 -16.66 1.28 -17.82
N LYS A 2 -16.02 0.94 -18.93
CA LYS A 2 -15.20 -0.27 -19.08
C LYS A 2 -13.78 0.22 -19.32
N GLU A 3 -12.88 0.00 -18.37
CA GLU A 3 -11.46 0.27 -18.57
C GLU A 3 -10.75 -1.08 -18.68
N MET A 4 -10.32 -1.41 -19.91
CA MET A 4 -9.48 -2.56 -20.23
C MET A 4 -8.03 -2.11 -20.06
N PHE A 5 -7.35 -2.56 -19.02
CA PHE A 5 -5.91 -2.37 -18.87
C PHE A 5 -5.20 -3.68 -19.20
N ILE A 6 -4.53 -3.72 -20.36
CA ILE A 6 -3.62 -4.80 -20.72
C ILE A 6 -2.29 -4.50 -20.02
N LEU A 7 -1.96 -5.25 -18.97
CA LEU A 7 -0.63 -5.18 -18.37
C LEU A 7 0.26 -6.22 -19.06
N LEU A 8 1.28 -5.74 -19.77
CA LEU A 8 2.28 -6.55 -20.45
C LEU A 8 3.12 -7.30 -19.40
N GLU A 9 2.76 -8.53 -19.06
CA GLU A 9 3.58 -9.40 -18.22
C GLU A 9 4.92 -9.68 -18.93
N LYS A 10 6.00 -9.10 -18.41
CA LYS A 10 7.35 -9.68 -18.55
C LYS A 10 7.80 -10.16 -17.18
N SER A 11 7.32 -11.33 -16.79
CA SER A 11 7.99 -12.17 -15.79
C SER A 11 9.30 -12.65 -16.40
N LEU A 12 10.44 -12.20 -15.86
CA LEU A 12 11.76 -12.71 -16.27
C LEU A 12 12.31 -13.79 -15.34
N LEU A 13 11.61 -14.19 -14.27
CA LEU A 13 12.19 -15.08 -13.23
C LEU A 13 11.19 -16.05 -12.57
N GLY A 14 10.18 -16.53 -13.30
CA GLY A 14 9.54 -17.82 -13.00
C GLY A 14 8.64 -17.91 -11.76
N ALA A 15 8.34 -16.80 -11.06
CA ALA A 15 7.24 -16.75 -10.11
C ALA A 15 6.15 -15.80 -10.62
N PRO A 16 4.88 -16.24 -10.75
CA PRO A 16 3.79 -15.34 -11.10
C PRO A 16 3.59 -14.35 -9.95
N ILE A 17 3.72 -13.06 -10.24
CA ILE A 17 3.40 -11.99 -9.28
C ILE A 17 1.88 -12.04 -9.07
N GLN A 18 1.43 -12.47 -7.89
CA GLN A 18 0.01 -12.50 -7.57
C GLN A 18 -0.43 -11.12 -7.12
N PHE A 19 -1.09 -10.38 -8.00
CA PHE A 19 -1.79 -9.15 -7.63
C PHE A 19 -3.17 -9.50 -7.08
N LYS A 20 -3.38 -9.36 -5.76
CA LYS A 20 -4.72 -9.40 -5.16
C LYS A 20 -5.36 -8.02 -5.25
N TRP A 21 -6.29 -7.83 -6.18
CA TRP A 21 -7.14 -6.64 -6.19
C TRP A 21 -8.20 -6.76 -5.09
N GLN A 22 -8.04 -6.01 -3.99
CA GLN A 22 -9.06 -5.92 -2.95
C GLN A 22 -9.99 -4.73 -3.25
N LYS A 23 -11.27 -5.01 -3.44
CA LYS A 23 -12.32 -4.03 -3.72
C LYS A 23 -12.85 -3.46 -2.39
N ALA A 24 -12.11 -2.57 -1.74
CA ALA A 24 -12.63 -1.87 -0.57
C ALA A 24 -13.42 -0.63 -0.98
N GLN A 25 -14.52 -0.35 -0.26
CA GLN A 25 -15.22 0.93 -0.30
C GLN A 25 -14.19 2.06 -0.14
N GLY A 26 -14.34 3.16 -0.89
CA GLY A 26 -13.32 4.21 -1.02
C GLY A 26 -12.93 4.87 0.29
N ASN A 27 -11.99 4.24 1.00
CA ASN A 27 -11.36 4.77 2.20
C ASN A 27 -10.10 5.54 1.78
N TYR A 28 -9.93 6.71 2.38
CA TYR A 28 -8.81 7.60 2.09
C TYR A 28 -7.91 7.69 3.31
N ILE A 29 -6.61 7.49 3.10
CA ILE A 29 -5.59 7.81 4.09
C ILE A 29 -4.91 9.12 3.68
N ALA A 30 -4.85 10.08 4.59
CA ALA A 30 -4.13 11.33 4.38
C ALA A 30 -2.78 11.24 5.11
N VAL A 31 -1.69 11.39 4.36
CA VAL A 31 -0.35 11.49 4.92
C VAL A 31 0.19 12.90 4.71
N THR A 32 1.04 13.36 5.64
CA THR A 32 1.76 14.63 5.46
C THR A 32 2.97 14.38 4.57
N GLY A 33 3.09 15.14 3.48
CA GLY A 33 4.18 15.01 2.52
C GLY A 33 3.85 14.09 1.34
N LEU A 34 4.83 13.91 0.44
CA LEU A 34 4.67 13.08 -0.74
C LEU A 34 4.71 11.60 -0.34
N CYS A 35 3.70 10.81 -0.70
CA CYS A 35 3.76 9.36 -0.55
C CYS A 35 4.86 8.81 -1.48
N VAL A 36 5.91 8.21 -0.90
CA VAL A 36 7.04 7.68 -1.66
C VAL A 36 6.92 6.17 -1.90
N ALA A 37 6.27 5.46 -0.99
CA ALA A 37 6.05 4.02 -1.10
C ALA A 37 4.81 3.60 -0.30
N MET A 38 4.12 2.57 -0.78
CA MET A 38 3.05 1.90 -0.06
C MET A 38 3.00 0.43 -0.43
N ASP A 39 2.67 -0.43 0.54
CA ASP A 39 2.53 -1.86 0.31
C ASP A 39 1.52 -2.49 1.28
N TRP A 40 0.82 -3.50 0.80
CA TRP A 40 -0.14 -4.26 1.60
C TRP A 40 0.53 -5.45 2.26
N ASP A 41 0.04 -5.87 3.42
CA ASP A 41 0.40 -7.16 3.98
C ASP A 41 -0.15 -8.34 3.13
N VAL A 42 0.28 -9.55 3.48
CA VAL A 42 -0.08 -10.79 2.74
C VAL A 42 -1.58 -11.10 2.79
N ASP A 43 -2.24 -10.67 3.86
CA ASP A 43 -3.65 -10.94 4.11
C ASP A 43 -4.56 -9.91 3.41
N GLY A 44 -4.03 -8.70 3.18
CA GLY A 44 -4.74 -7.56 2.60
C GLY A 44 -5.46 -6.71 3.65
N ASP A 45 -4.95 -6.71 4.88
CA ASP A 45 -5.62 -6.16 6.06
C ASP A 45 -4.96 -4.85 6.48
N THR A 46 -3.64 -4.79 6.33
CA THR A 46 -2.81 -3.65 6.71
C THR A 46 -2.11 -3.06 5.49
N LEU A 47 -2.24 -1.74 5.32
CA LEU A 47 -1.47 -0.96 4.34
C LEU A 47 -0.36 -0.19 5.06
N ALA A 48 0.89 -0.43 4.68
CA ALA A 48 2.01 0.39 5.09
C ALA A 48 2.19 1.56 4.10
N VAL A 49 2.42 2.76 4.62
CA VAL A 49 2.67 3.98 3.82
C VAL A 49 3.89 4.71 4.38
N ILE A 50 4.79 5.11 3.48
CA ILE A 50 5.96 5.94 3.77
C ILE A 50 5.80 7.27 3.04
N ALA A 51 6.00 8.37 3.76
CA ALA A 51 5.95 9.71 3.21
C ALA A 51 7.33 10.38 3.25
N GLU A 52 7.60 11.21 2.25
CA GLU A 52 8.80 12.04 2.17
C GLU A 52 8.93 12.90 3.44
N LYS A 53 10.14 13.01 3.99
CA LYS A 53 10.45 13.78 5.21
C LYS A 53 9.74 13.29 6.48
N SER A 54 9.06 12.14 6.45
CA SER A 54 8.57 11.44 7.64
C SER A 54 9.63 10.47 8.15
N THR A 55 9.90 10.49 9.46
CA THR A 55 10.67 9.43 10.14
C THR A 55 9.77 8.27 10.57
N CYS A 56 8.46 8.37 10.32
CA CYS A 56 7.46 7.38 10.69
C CYS A 56 6.96 6.60 9.47
N ILE A 57 6.71 5.32 9.68
CA ILE A 57 5.91 4.46 8.80
C ILE A 57 4.47 4.49 9.30
N TYR A 58 3.52 4.78 8.42
CA TYR A 58 2.10 4.75 8.74
C TYR A 58 1.55 3.36 8.42
N LEU A 59 0.83 2.76 9.36
CA LEU A 59 0.12 1.50 9.16
C LEU A 59 -1.38 1.77 9.25
N TRP A 60 -2.12 1.46 8.19
CA TRP A 60 -3.58 1.57 8.18
C TRP A 60 -4.21 0.19 8.15
N ASP A 61 -5.09 -0.04 9.11
CA ASP A 61 -5.87 -1.26 9.24
C ASP A 61 -7.22 -1.06 8.53
N ALA A 62 -7.45 -1.85 7.47
CA ALA A 62 -8.64 -1.78 6.63
C ALA A 62 -9.91 -2.32 7.32
N ASN A 63 -9.74 -3.22 8.29
CA ASN A 63 -10.86 -3.82 9.03
C ASN A 63 -11.45 -2.81 10.04
N THR A 64 -10.59 -1.99 10.64
CA THR A 64 -10.97 -1.03 11.68
C THR A 64 -10.98 0.43 11.22
N ASN A 65 -10.45 0.71 10.02
CA ASN A 65 -10.22 2.04 9.48
C ASN A 65 -9.36 2.94 10.38
N LYS A 66 -8.40 2.35 11.10
CA LYS A 66 -7.52 3.07 12.02
C LYS A 66 -6.10 3.15 11.48
N THR A 67 -5.42 4.25 11.79
CA THR A 67 -4.00 4.44 11.47
C THR A 67 -3.16 4.42 12.73
N SER A 68 -2.02 3.75 12.67
CA SER A 68 -0.96 3.79 13.67
C SER A 68 0.35 4.24 13.03
N GLN A 69 1.27 4.75 13.86
CA GLN A 69 2.58 5.24 13.41
C GLN A 69 3.67 4.40 14.09
N LEU A 70 4.61 3.94 13.30
CA LEU A 70 5.81 3.26 13.75
C LEU A 70 7.01 4.17 13.51
N ASP A 71 7.77 4.50 14.55
CA ASP A 71 9.05 5.20 14.39
C ASP A 71 10.03 4.25 13.69
N SER A 72 10.55 4.67 12.54
CA SER A 72 11.51 3.87 11.78
C SER A 72 12.86 3.77 12.47
N GLY A 73 13.15 4.61 13.47
CA GLY A 73 14.44 4.66 14.15
C GLY A 73 15.59 5.08 13.22
N MET A 74 15.29 5.47 11.97
CA MET A 74 16.25 5.96 11.00
C MET A 74 16.63 7.39 11.40
N ARG A 75 17.84 7.55 11.94
CA ARG A 75 18.38 8.82 12.44
C ARG A 75 19.69 9.15 11.74
#